data_AF-A0A086N1K7-F1
#
_entry.id   AF-A0A086N1K7-F1
#
_cell.length_a   1.000
_cell.length_b   1.000
_cell.length_c   1.000
_cell.angle_alpha   90.00
_cell.angle_beta   90.00
_cell.angle_gamma   90.00
#
_symmetry.space_group_name_H-M   'P 1'
#
loop_
_entity.id
_entity.type
_entity.pdbx_description
1 polymer ?
#
loop_
_entity_poly.entity_id
_entity_poly.type
_entity_poly.pdbx_seq_one_letter_code
_entity_poly.pdbx_strand_id
1 'polypeptide(L)'
;MTNPDVRGPFPGPASAIAAEAEGFLLARQHRHDAHREAQALCQALSWLTTAQAEDLTRHYVSRRLRLSRQLFEASLERAEELRREYEDRYLQLRRDLLRRYCVWASCGLACAAGVSGVLCTLAR
;
A
#
# COMPACT_ATOMS: atom_id res chain seq x y z
N MET A 1 -18.20 -21.73 3.42
CA MET A 1 -16.98 -21.41 2.65
C MET A 1 -16.92 -19.89 2.45
N THR A 2 -16.78 -19.19 3.57
CA THR A 2 -16.72 -17.72 3.67
C THR A 2 -15.71 -17.48 4.77
N ASN A 3 -14.46 -17.24 4.38
CA ASN A 3 -13.39 -16.91 5.30
C ASN A 3 -13.59 -15.45 5.74
N PRO A 4 -13.95 -15.16 7.00
CA PRO A 4 -14.04 -13.79 7.48
C PRO A 4 -12.65 -13.35 7.96
N ASP A 5 -11.63 -13.52 7.12
CA ASP A 5 -10.34 -12.85 7.33
C ASP A 5 -10.45 -11.44 6.76
N VAL A 6 -11.36 -10.67 7.35
CA VAL A 6 -11.39 -9.22 7.20
C VAL A 6 -10.16 -8.73 7.96
N ARG A 7 -9.03 -8.65 7.25
CA ARG A 7 -7.80 -8.01 7.73
C ARG A 7 -8.20 -6.65 8.31
N GLY A 8 -8.14 -6.54 9.64
CA GLY A 8 -8.21 -5.26 10.32
C GLY A 8 -7.08 -4.35 9.84
N PRO A 9 -7.18 -3.03 10.07
CA PRO A 9 -6.23 -2.03 9.56
C PRO A 9 -4.81 -2.17 10.13
N PHE A 10 -4.58 -3.06 11.09
CA PHE A 10 -3.28 -3.26 11.72
C PHE A 10 -2.66 -4.60 11.30
N PRO A 11 -1.46 -4.61 10.70
CA PRO A 11 -0.76 -5.86 10.42
C PRO A 11 -0.54 -6.62 11.72
N GLY A 12 -0.88 -7.91 11.74
CA GLY A 12 -0.51 -8.79 12.86
C GLY A 12 1.01 -8.81 13.06
N PRO A 13 1.51 -9.16 14.25
CA PRO A 13 2.94 -9.09 14.58
C PRO A 13 3.82 -9.87 13.58
N ALA A 14 3.35 -11.02 13.08
CA ALA A 14 4.06 -11.78 12.04
C ALA A 14 4.20 -11.02 10.71
N SER A 15 3.18 -10.27 10.28
CA SER A 15 3.25 -9.47 9.06
C SER A 15 4.12 -8.21 9.21
N ALA A 16 4.16 -7.62 10.41
CA ALA A 16 5.06 -6.50 10.70
C ALA A 16 6.54 -6.95 10.62
N ILE A 17 6.87 -8.10 11.22
CA ILE A 17 8.21 -8.69 11.15
C ILE A 17 8.58 -9.04 9.71
N ALA A 18 7.65 -9.61 8.93
CA ALA A 18 7.89 -9.93 7.53
C ALA A 18 8.21 -8.68 6.70
N ALA A 19 7.48 -7.58 6.91
CA ALA A 19 7.73 -6.30 6.23
C ALA A 19 9.08 -5.68 6.61
N GLU A 20 9.46 -5.75 7.89
CA GLU A 20 10.78 -5.28 8.34
C GLU A 20 11.91 -6.12 7.74
N ALA A 21 11.75 -7.45 7.72
CA ALA A 21 12.69 -8.36 7.11
C ALA A 21 12.84 -8.10 5.60
N GLU A 22 11.72 -7.90 4.89
CA GLU A 22 11.71 -7.54 3.48
C GLU A 22 12.48 -6.23 3.24
N GLY A 23 12.21 -5.19 4.05
CA GLY A 23 12.93 -3.92 3.98
C GLY A 23 14.45 -4.08 4.19
N PHE A 24 14.86 -4.90 5.16
CA PHE A 24 16.28 -5.22 5.38
C PHE A 24 16.90 -5.95 4.19
N LEU A 25 16.20 -6.93 3.61
CA LEU A 25 16.68 -7.68 2.45
C LEU A 25 16.83 -6.79 1.21
N LEU A 26 15.85 -5.91 0.95
CA LEU A 26 15.93 -4.93 -0.13
C LEU A 26 17.10 -3.96 0.06
N ALA A 27 17.28 -3.42 1.27
CA ALA A 27 18.41 -2.55 1.57
C ALA A 27 19.77 -3.26 1.37
N ARG A 28 19.85 -4.53 1.78
CA ARG A 28 21.05 -5.37 1.58
C ARG A 28 21.32 -5.62 0.09
N GLN A 29 20.27 -5.88 -0.70
CA GLN A 29 20.38 -6.06 -2.14
C GLN A 29 20.91 -4.79 -2.82
N HIS A 30 20.33 -3.62 -2.54
CA HIS A 30 20.81 -2.35 -3.11
C HIS A 30 22.26 -2.04 -2.77
N ARG A 31 22.69 -2.36 -1.54
CA ARG A 31 24.09 -2.19 -1.16
C ARG A 31 25.00 -3.12 -1.96
N HIS A 32 24.62 -4.38 -2.11
CA HIS A 32 25.38 -5.35 -2.90
C HIS A 32 25.47 -4.94 -4.37
N ASP A 33 24.35 -4.51 -4.96
CA ASP A 33 24.29 -4.07 -6.35
C ASP A 33 25.14 -2.82 -6.58
N ALA A 34 25.08 -1.84 -5.68
CA ALA A 34 25.92 -0.65 -5.76
C ALA A 34 27.43 -0.97 -5.72
N HIS A 35 27.84 -1.94 -4.90
CA HIS A 35 29.22 -2.41 -4.89
C HIS A 35 29.62 -3.12 -6.18
N ARG A 36 28.74 -3.98 -6.72
CA ARG A 36 28.98 -4.66 -8.01
C ARG A 36 29.10 -3.68 -9.17
N GLU A 37 28.21 -2.69 -9.22
CA GLU A 37 28.22 -1.62 -10.21
C GLU A 37 29.52 -0.80 -10.12
N ALA A 38 29.94 -0.44 -8.90
CA ALA A 38 31.21 0.26 -8.68
C ALA A 38 32.42 -0.56 -9.14
N GLN A 39 32.45 -1.87 -8.85
CA GLN A 39 33.51 -2.76 -9.32
C GLN A 39 33.58 -2.84 -10.84
N ALA A 40 32.43 -3.00 -11.50
CA ALA A 40 32.36 -3.00 -12.96
C ALA A 40 32.86 -1.67 -13.56
N LEU A 41 32.53 -0.54 -12.92
CA LEU A 41 33.01 0.77 -13.34
C LEU A 41 34.53 0.92 -13.17
N CYS A 42 35.09 0.48 -12.03
CA CYS A 42 36.54 0.47 -11.82
C CYS A 42 37.27 -0.43 -12.83
N GLN A 43 36.70 -1.59 -13.17
CA GLN A 43 37.27 -2.49 -14.18
C GLN A 43 37.27 -1.87 -15.59
N ALA A 44 36.25 -1.08 -15.93
CA ALA A 44 36.20 -0.36 -17.20
C ALA A 44 37.21 0.81 -17.28
N LEU A 45 37.71 1.29 -16.14
CA LEU A 45 38.64 2.40 -16.02
C LEU A 45 40.04 1.89 -15.64
N SER A 46 40.68 1.18 -16.56
CA SER A 46 41.97 0.50 -16.35
C SER A 46 43.16 1.41 -16.02
N TRP A 47 42.99 2.73 -16.13
CA TRP A 47 44.00 3.74 -15.81
C TRP A 47 43.95 4.20 -14.35
N LEU A 48 42.93 3.80 -13.58
CA LEU A 48 42.82 4.17 -12.17
C LEU A 48 43.86 3.45 -11.32
N THR A 49 44.47 4.18 -10.39
CA THR A 49 45.23 3.56 -9.30
C THR A 49 44.30 2.93 -8.27
N THR A 50 44.82 2.02 -7.43
CA THR A 50 44.05 1.38 -6.36
C THR A 50 43.39 2.41 -5.43
N ALA A 51 44.11 3.47 -5.04
CA ALA A 51 43.56 4.52 -4.19
C ALA A 51 42.41 5.27 -4.87
N GLN A 52 42.54 5.58 -6.16
CA GLN A 52 41.48 6.24 -6.93
C GLN A 52 40.25 5.34 -7.11
N ALA A 53 40.47 4.04 -7.33
CA ALA A 53 39.39 3.05 -7.43
C ALA A 53 38.63 2.88 -6.10
N GLU A 54 39.33 2.89 -4.96
CA GLU A 54 38.70 2.86 -3.64
C GLU A 54 37.89 4.13 -3.36
N ASP A 55 38.44 5.31 -3.65
CA ASP A 55 37.76 6.59 -3.49
C ASP A 55 36.49 6.66 -4.34
N LEU A 56 36.60 6.28 -5.62
CA LEU A 56 35.48 6.20 -6.54
C LEU A 56 34.40 5.22 -6.05
N THR A 57 34.81 4.04 -5.58
CA THR A 57 33.87 3.05 -5.04
C THR A 57 33.10 3.60 -3.84
N ARG A 58 33.78 4.25 -2.89
CA ARG A 58 33.12 4.84 -1.71
C ARG A 58 32.11 5.93 -2.11
N HIS A 59 32.49 6.82 -3.01
CA HIS A 59 31.61 7.90 -3.48
C HIS A 59 30.43 7.37 -4.31
N TYR A 60 30.68 6.41 -5.20
CA TYR A 60 29.65 5.80 -6.01
C TYR A 60 28.60 5.10 -5.15
N VAL A 61 29.02 4.21 -4.24
CA VAL A 61 28.11 3.46 -3.36
C VAL A 61 27.27 4.41 -2.50
N SER A 62 27.90 5.42 -1.89
CA SER A 62 27.18 6.42 -1.10
C SER A 62 26.11 7.16 -1.92
N ARG A 63 26.46 7.60 -3.14
CA ARG A 63 25.54 8.29 -4.03
C ARG A 63 24.41 7.38 -4.51
N ARG A 64 24.73 6.15 -4.90
CA ARG A 64 23.77 5.17 -5.40
C ARG A 64 22.74 4.81 -4.33
N LEU A 65 23.17 4.57 -3.09
CA LEU A 65 22.28 4.30 -1.96
C LEU A 65 21.37 5.50 -1.63
N ARG A 66 21.91 6.72 -1.69
CA ARG A 66 21.12 7.95 -1.48
C ARG A 66 20.03 8.09 -2.54
N LEU A 67 20.35 7.82 -3.80
CA LEU A 67 19.40 7.87 -4.89
C LEU A 67 18.32 6.78 -4.77
N SER A 68 18.71 5.54 -4.45
CA SER A 68 17.73 4.46 -4.18
C SER A 68 16.77 4.84 -3.06
N ARG A 69 17.27 5.43 -1.97
CA ARG A 69 16.44 5.90 -0.87
C ARG A 69 15.43 6.96 -1.32
N GLN A 70 15.86 7.95 -2.09
CA GLN A 70 14.98 9.00 -2.61
C GLN A 70 13.87 8.42 -3.51
N LEU A 71 14.21 7.45 -4.37
CA LEU A 71 13.22 6.79 -5.22
C LEU A 71 12.19 6.00 -4.40
N PHE A 72 12.62 5.35 -3.33
CA PHE A 72 11.70 4.67 -2.42
C PHE A 72 10.80 5.63 -1.67
N GLU A 73 11.35 6.73 -1.13
CA GLU A 73 10.57 7.76 -0.45
C GLU A 73 9.50 8.35 -1.38
N ALA A 74 9.86 8.69 -2.62
CA ALA A 74 8.90 9.17 -3.61
C ALA A 74 7.83 8.11 -3.97
N SER A 75 8.22 6.84 -4.05
CA SER A 75 7.28 5.75 -4.33
C SER A 75 6.29 5.54 -3.18
N LEU A 76 6.77 5.64 -1.94
CA LEU A 76 5.91 5.56 -0.75
C LEU A 76 4.94 6.73 -0.68
N GLU A 77 5.40 7.95 -0.96
CA GLU A 77 4.54 9.13 -1.02
C GLU A 77 3.44 8.95 -2.06
N ARG A 78 3.79 8.49 -3.27
CA ARG A 78 2.80 8.25 -4.32
C ARG A 78 1.83 7.12 -4.00
N ALA A 79 2.31 6.05 -3.35
CA ALA A 79 1.45 4.96 -2.91
C ALA A 79 0.44 5.42 -1.84
N GLU A 80 0.89 6.29 -0.92
CA GLU A 80 0.04 6.88 0.12
C GLU A 80 -1.03 7.79 -0.49
N GLU A 81 -0.66 8.63 -1.45
CA GLU A 81 -1.58 9.50 -2.17
C GLU A 81 -2.65 8.69 -2.90
N LEU A 82 -2.24 7.67 -3.66
CA LEU A 82 -3.18 6.76 -4.32
C LEU A 82 -4.10 6.08 -3.31
N ARG A 83 -3.56 5.55 -2.21
CA ARG A 83 -4.37 4.91 -1.17
C ARG A 83 -5.47 5.86 -0.66
N ARG A 84 -5.13 7.11 -0.38
CA ARG A 84 -6.11 8.12 0.08
C ARG A 84 -7.18 8.39 -0.97
N GLU A 85 -6.79 8.60 -2.24
CA GLU A 85 -7.76 8.81 -3.33
C GLU A 85 -8.75 7.65 -3.46
N TYR A 86 -8.26 6.40 -3.36
CA TYR A 86 -9.09 5.21 -3.44
C TYR A 86 -9.96 5.02 -2.20
N GLU A 87 -9.43 5.25 -1.00
CA GLU A 87 -10.19 5.17 0.25
C GLU A 87 -11.31 6.21 0.26
N ASP A 88 -11.05 7.44 -0.17
CA ASP A 88 -12.07 8.49 -0.25
C ASP A 88 -13.19 8.11 -1.21
N ARG A 89 -12.85 7.62 -2.41
CA ARG A 89 -13.84 7.14 -3.39
C ARG A 89 -14.63 5.94 -2.86
N TYR A 90 -13.95 5.00 -2.19
CA TYR A 90 -14.60 3.84 -1.60
C TYR A 90 -15.57 4.25 -0.48
N LEU A 91 -15.17 5.17 0.39
CA LEU A 91 -16.01 5.67 1.48
C LEU A 91 -17.21 6.46 0.94
N GLN A 92 -17.08 7.19 -0.17
CA GLN A 92 -18.20 7.83 -0.85
C GLN A 92 -19.19 6.78 -1.38
N LEU A 93 -18.71 5.80 -2.14
CA LEU A 93 -19.56 4.74 -2.69
C LEU A 93 -20.26 3.93 -1.58
N ARG A 94 -19.52 3.59 -0.52
CA ARG A 94 -20.06 2.88 0.65
C ARG A 94 -21.18 3.68 1.32
N ARG A 95 -21.00 4.98 1.50
CA ARG A 95 -22.04 5.86 2.07
C ARG A 95 -23.29 5.91 1.19
N ASP A 96 -23.12 6.02 -0.13
CA ASP A 96 -24.24 6.06 -1.07
C ASP A 96 -25.03 4.74 -1.09
N LEU A 97 -24.32 3.60 -1.07
CA LEU A 97 -24.95 2.29 -1.00
C LEU A 97 -25.73 2.10 0.30
N LEU A 98 -25.13 2.46 1.44
CA LEU A 98 -25.81 2.39 2.74
C LEU A 98 -27.04 3.30 2.78
N ARG A 99 -26.94 4.53 2.27
CA ARG A 99 -28.07 5.46 2.18
C ARG A 99 -29.20 4.89 1.34
N ARG A 100 -28.88 4.37 0.15
CA ARG A 100 -29.88 3.72 -0.72
C ARG A 100 -30.54 2.55 0.02
N TYR A 101 -29.74 1.65 0.60
CA TYR A 101 -30.25 0.51 1.33
C TYR A 101 -31.20 0.92 2.47
N CYS A 102 -30.86 1.94 3.25
CA CYS A 102 -31.74 2.48 4.29
C CYS A 102 -33.07 3.01 3.73
N VAL A 103 -33.05 3.71 2.57
CA VAL A 103 -34.26 4.20 1.90
C VAL A 103 -35.13 3.05 1.39
N TRP A 104 -34.52 2.02 0.78
CA TRP A 104 -35.25 0.84 0.31
C TRP A 104 -35.86 0.06 1.48
N ALA A 105 -35.11 -0.12 2.56
CA ALA A 105 -35.57 -0.81 3.76
C ALA A 105 -36.71 -0.05 4.45
N SER A 106 -36.62 1.28 4.59
CA SER A 106 -37.69 2.08 5.19
C SER A 106 -38.94 2.12 4.32
N CYS A 107 -38.79 2.22 3.00
CA CYS A 107 -39.91 2.13 2.06
C CYS A 107 -40.59 0.76 2.16
N GLY A 108 -39.82 -0.33 2.15
CA GLY A 108 -40.34 -1.70 2.32
C GLY A 108 -41.10 -1.89 3.63
N LEU A 109 -40.55 -1.37 4.75
CA LEU A 109 -41.22 -1.39 6.05
C LEU A 109 -42.54 -0.59 6.04
N ALA A 110 -42.54 0.61 5.45
CA ALA A 110 -43.73 1.43 5.34
C ALA A 110 -44.83 0.76 4.49
N CYS A 111 -44.45 0.16 3.36
CA CYS A 111 -45.37 -0.60 2.52
C CYS A 111 -45.97 -1.80 3.28
N ALA A 112 -45.14 -2.58 3.98
CA ALA A 112 -45.61 -3.72 4.77
C ALA A 112 -46.57 -3.30 5.89
N ALA A 113 -46.27 -2.21 6.60
CA ALA A 113 -47.14 -1.66 7.63
C ALA A 113 -48.47 -1.13 7.05
N GLY A 114 -48.42 -0.46 5.89
CA GLY A 114 -49.61 0.02 5.20
C GLY A 114 -50.53 -1.12 4.75
N VAL A 115 -49.98 -2.18 4.16
CA VAL A 115 -50.74 -3.38 3.76
C VAL A 115 -51.37 -4.05 4.98
N SER A 116 -50.63 -4.16 6.08
CA SER A 116 -51.12 -4.76 7.33
C SER A 116 -52.25 -3.93 7.94
N GLY A 117 -52.15 -2.60 7.92
CA GLY A 117 -53.20 -1.70 8.38
C GLY A 117 -54.48 -1.81 7.54
N VAL A 118 -54.34 -1.82 6.21
CA VAL A 118 -55.48 -1.99 5.29
C VAL A 118 -56.18 -3.33 5.51
N LEU A 119 -55.42 -4.43 5.62
CA LEU A 119 -55.96 -5.76 5.93
C LEU A 119 -56.72 -5.78 7.26
N CYS A 120 -56.18 -5.16 8.31
CA CYS A 120 -56.87 -5.05 9.61
C CYS A 120 -58.17 -4.24 9.53
N THR A 121 -58.24 -3.22 8.69
CA THR A 121 -59.47 -2.42 8.50
C THR A 121 -60.53 -3.12 7.65
N LEU A 122 -60.11 -3.97 6.69
CA LEU A 122 -61.03 -4.75 5.87
C LEU A 122 -61.54 -6.02 6.58
N ALA A 123 -60.80 -6.53 7.57
CA ALA A 123 -61.18 -7.70 8.37
C ALA A 123 -62.08 -7.35 9.58
N ARG A 124 -62.48 -6.09 9.75
CA ARG A 124 -63.27 -5.58 10.88
C ARG A 124 -64.65 -5.17 10.43
#